data_AF-A0A7N2LQD1-F1
#
_entry.id   AF-A0A7N2LQD1-F1
#
_cell.length_a   1.000
_cell.length_b   1.000
_cell.length_c   1.000
_cell.angle_alpha   90.00
_cell.angle_beta   90.00
_cell.angle_gamma   90.00
#
_symmetry.space_group_name_H-M   'P 1'
#
loop_
_entity.id
_entity.type
_entity.pdbx_description
1 polymer ?
#
loop_
_entity_poly.entity_id
_entity_poly.type
_entity_poly.pdbx_seq_one_letter_code
_entity_poly.pdbx_strand_id
1 'polypeptide(L)'
;MDDITVFHGQCPAGIRCLWLPENYPFARKDQEDYIGNFFFAGARLFFQSLDAAIFLFSRVSHIPSESLVLPVISTNDRLTLGCELWDGTIIRGQNEISHPTCGSMEPINKERSSVPALPSRIKRVFYMSSEGSNLLHELVTLREILNRFEEVSGLKIDLGKSKLVPVGEVHNLDVLVGLLGCRHSSLPLKYLGLPLGAKFKEVSLWNPILEKMERRLAGWKRLYLSKGGRVTLIKSTLSSLPTYFLSILPIPGKVANRMGKLQRNFLWSGINGDSKFHLMKWAKVCKPMQVGGLGIRRLRSFNTALLGKWLWRYDVGDGTRVKFWKHVWCGDCSLKEAFLELHILSRARDSLVAEVMGYFGGQLHWNFQFRQSPQDWEEESFDRFMEIVYSLEVRGVGPDKVCWKLAKSGGFEVFPTANPAVLDQLSKVDCIVYAMGSLGTSICPSLVLLGIGEIISSRSCRKVLLLNSTHDRETSGFSASCFVTAITDALNRTYGDPQNCLKNHPSQYINTLLVPKDGEIPVDDQCLAAQGIFDVINVDSIHDPKVGVIFDPKSLIQSLADVVATHMSTNVKELN
;
A
#
# COMPACT_ATOMS: atom_id res chain seq x y z
N MET A 1 3.89 7.19 -7.40
CA MET A 1 4.20 6.52 -6.13
C MET A 1 4.58 7.69 -5.27
N ASP A 2 3.62 8.18 -4.52
CA ASP A 2 3.60 9.58 -4.08
C ASP A 2 4.06 9.57 -2.61
N ASP A 3 5.34 9.26 -2.41
CA ASP A 3 5.97 9.21 -1.08
C ASP A 3 6.37 10.63 -0.69
N ILE A 4 5.44 11.36 -0.07
CA ILE A 4 5.69 12.72 0.44
C ILE A 4 6.57 12.62 1.69
N THR A 5 7.84 12.98 1.52
CA THR A 5 8.86 12.95 2.57
C THR A 5 8.99 14.35 3.17
N VAL A 6 8.87 14.48 4.50
CA VAL A 6 9.05 15.76 5.21
C VAL A 6 10.41 15.82 5.90
N PHE A 7 11.10 16.97 5.78
CA PHE A 7 12.42 17.21 6.37
C PHE A 7 12.28 17.98 7.69
N HIS A 8 12.99 17.54 8.72
CA HIS A 8 13.21 18.32 9.95
C HIS A 8 14.69 18.70 10.01
N GLY A 9 14.99 19.99 9.86
CA GLY A 9 16.35 20.51 9.95
C GLY A 9 16.51 21.43 11.17
N GLN A 10 17.60 21.25 11.92
CA GLN A 10 18.04 22.29 12.84
C GLN A 10 18.68 23.41 12.01
N CYS A 11 18.18 24.64 12.16
CA CYS A 11 18.88 25.80 11.61
C CYS A 11 20.26 25.92 12.31
N PRO A 12 21.34 26.38 11.64
CA PRO A 12 22.65 26.61 12.25
C PRO A 12 22.66 27.51 13.51
N ALA A 13 21.52 28.13 13.86
CA ALA A 13 21.28 28.86 15.10
C ALA A 13 20.67 28.02 16.26
N GLY A 14 20.56 26.69 16.15
CA GLY A 14 20.04 25.81 17.22
C GLY A 14 18.52 25.72 17.34
N ILE A 15 17.79 26.20 16.33
CA ILE A 15 16.31 26.27 16.32
C ILE A 15 15.72 24.98 15.73
N ARG A 16 14.70 24.41 16.38
CA ARG A 16 13.92 23.27 15.86
C ARG A 16 12.85 23.77 14.91
N CYS A 17 13.06 23.59 13.60
CA CYS A 17 12.10 23.94 12.55
C CYS A 17 11.60 22.68 11.84
N LEU A 18 10.29 22.59 11.62
CA LEU A 18 9.75 21.62 10.65
C LEU A 18 9.71 22.28 9.27
N TRP A 19 10.38 21.66 8.30
CA TRP A 19 10.33 22.06 6.89
C TRP A 19 9.42 21.10 6.14
N LEU A 20 8.29 21.59 5.63
CA LEU A 20 7.44 20.81 4.74
C LEU A 20 7.95 20.98 3.31
N PRO A 21 8.70 20.02 2.74
CA PRO A 21 9.50 20.25 1.54
C PRO A 21 8.91 19.60 0.30
N GLU A 22 9.43 20.07 -0.83
CA GLU A 22 9.42 19.39 -2.12
C GLU A 22 10.51 18.30 -2.17
N ASN A 23 10.31 17.33 -3.05
CA ASN A 23 11.31 16.36 -3.48
C ASN A 23 12.63 17.05 -3.87
N TYR A 24 13.70 16.81 -3.11
CA TYR A 24 15.01 17.44 -3.32
C TYR A 24 15.57 17.15 -4.74
N PRO A 25 16.07 18.17 -5.47
CA PRO A 25 16.94 17.94 -6.62
C PRO A 25 18.34 17.53 -6.15
N PHE A 26 18.91 16.52 -6.81
CA PHE A 26 20.31 16.14 -6.60
C PHE A 26 21.21 17.19 -7.24
N ALA A 27 22.07 17.84 -6.46
CA ALA A 27 23.12 18.72 -6.98
C ALA A 27 24.20 17.90 -7.72
N ARG A 28 23.98 17.64 -9.02
CA ARG A 28 25.04 17.51 -10.03
C ARG A 28 24.62 18.27 -11.28
N LYS A 29 25.54 19.09 -11.76
CA LYS A 29 25.37 20.25 -12.65
C LYS A 29 24.64 20.03 -13.98
N ASP A 30 24.28 18.81 -14.37
CA ASP A 30 23.96 18.51 -15.77
C ASP A 30 22.70 17.62 -15.99
N GLN A 31 21.90 17.29 -14.98
CA GLN A 31 20.64 16.54 -15.16
C GLN A 31 19.68 16.75 -13.97
N GLU A 32 18.69 17.63 -14.11
CA GLU A 32 17.66 17.88 -13.09
C GLU A 32 16.37 17.12 -13.42
N ASP A 33 16.37 15.83 -13.10
CA ASP A 33 15.14 15.09 -12.82
C ASP A 33 14.98 14.90 -11.31
N TYR A 34 13.73 14.87 -10.84
CA TYR A 34 13.34 14.63 -9.44
C TYR A 34 13.75 13.21 -9.01
N ILE A 35 15.05 13.00 -8.80
CA ILE A 35 15.66 11.73 -8.39
C ILE A 35 15.14 11.31 -7.02
N GLY A 36 14.66 12.24 -6.18
CA GLY A 36 14.11 11.95 -4.85
C GLY A 36 13.02 10.86 -4.85
N ASN A 37 11.91 11.05 -5.57
CA ASN A 37 10.83 10.07 -5.63
C ASN A 37 11.27 8.72 -6.21
N PHE A 38 12.08 8.74 -7.28
CA PHE A 38 12.61 7.51 -7.88
C PHE A 38 13.61 6.80 -6.96
N PHE A 39 14.41 7.55 -6.22
CA PHE A 39 15.34 7.06 -5.22
C PHE A 39 14.59 6.43 -4.05
N PHE A 40 13.59 7.12 -3.49
CA PHE A 40 12.77 6.58 -2.41
C PHE A 40 11.99 5.35 -2.85
N ALA A 41 11.35 5.37 -4.02
CA ALA A 41 10.66 4.20 -4.57
C ALA A 41 11.63 3.03 -4.79
N GLY A 42 12.79 3.27 -5.40
CA GLY A 42 13.80 2.23 -5.65
C GLY A 42 14.43 1.68 -4.36
N ALA A 43 14.84 2.56 -3.45
CA ALA A 43 15.45 2.19 -2.17
C ALA A 43 14.44 1.49 -1.26
N ARG A 44 13.19 1.95 -1.18
CA ARG A 44 12.14 1.30 -0.41
C ARG A 44 11.85 -0.10 -0.94
N LEU A 45 11.76 -0.28 -2.27
CA LEU A 45 11.58 -1.60 -2.87
C LEU A 45 12.76 -2.53 -2.61
N PHE A 46 13.98 -1.99 -2.65
CA PHE A 46 15.22 -2.74 -2.40
C PHE A 46 15.34 -3.18 -0.94
N PHE A 47 15.11 -2.28 0.03
CA PHE A 47 15.23 -2.57 1.46
C PHE A 47 13.95 -3.14 2.09
N GLN A 48 12.82 -3.11 1.37
CA GLN A 48 11.48 -3.39 1.91
C GLN A 48 11.17 -2.56 3.18
N SER A 49 11.75 -1.37 3.30
CA SER A 49 11.66 -0.50 4.47
C SER A 49 11.79 0.97 4.04
N LEU A 50 10.80 1.78 4.41
CA LEU A 50 10.82 3.22 4.18
C LEU A 50 11.89 3.89 5.06
N ASP A 51 12.05 3.44 6.31
CA ASP A 51 13.06 3.97 7.23
C ASP A 51 14.50 3.73 6.73
N ALA A 52 14.76 2.55 6.15
CA ALA A 52 16.05 2.26 5.53
C ALA A 52 16.31 3.12 4.28
N ALA A 53 15.25 3.38 3.48
CA ALA A 53 15.34 4.28 2.34
C ALA A 53 15.63 5.73 2.77
N ILE A 54 14.98 6.20 3.84
CA ILE A 54 15.22 7.51 4.45
C ILE A 54 16.63 7.62 5.02
N PHE A 55 17.10 6.59 5.73
CA PHE A 55 18.47 6.55 6.22
C PHE A 55 19.48 6.61 5.08
N LEU A 56 19.27 5.85 4.00
CA LEU A 56 20.16 5.94 2.84
C LEU A 56 20.11 7.34 2.19
N PHE A 57 18.91 7.91 2.04
CA PHE A 57 18.74 9.24 1.49
C PHE A 57 19.49 10.29 2.31
N SER A 58 19.34 10.29 3.64
CA SER A 58 20.01 11.28 4.50
C SER A 58 21.53 11.20 4.40
N ARG A 59 22.08 9.99 4.28
CA ARG A 59 23.52 9.76 4.12
C ARG A 59 24.05 10.21 2.77
N VAL A 60 23.30 9.99 1.68
CA VAL A 60 23.73 10.35 0.32
C VAL A 60 23.53 11.84 0.05
N SER A 61 22.49 12.45 0.60
CA SER A 61 22.18 13.87 0.45
C SER A 61 22.98 14.77 1.40
N HIS A 62 23.88 14.20 2.20
CA HIS A 62 24.68 14.90 3.21
C HIS A 62 23.85 15.79 4.14
N ILE A 63 22.65 15.32 4.50
CA ILE A 63 21.80 16.00 5.47
C ILE A 63 22.54 16.04 6.81
N PRO A 64 22.58 17.18 7.51
CA PRO A 64 23.26 17.28 8.80
C PRO A 64 22.76 16.21 9.78
N SER A 65 23.68 15.62 10.56
CA SER A 65 23.39 14.49 11.46
C SER A 65 22.34 14.80 12.55
N GLU A 66 22.20 16.07 12.88
CA GLU A 66 21.25 16.66 13.83
C GLU A 66 19.85 16.86 13.22
N SER A 67 19.70 16.66 11.91
CA SER A 67 18.43 16.76 11.21
C SER A 67 17.74 15.40 11.18
N LEU A 68 16.42 15.41 11.40
CA LEU A 68 15.57 14.23 11.40
C LEU A 68 14.74 14.23 10.10
N VAL A 69 14.53 13.08 9.48
CA VAL A 69 13.68 12.99 8.27
C VAL A 69 12.56 12.03 8.59
N LEU A 70 11.31 12.49 8.49
CA LEU A 70 10.13 11.72 8.87
C LEU A 70 9.16 11.62 7.69
N PRO A 71 8.64 10.43 7.38
CA PRO A 71 7.58 10.30 6.39
C PRO A 71 6.28 10.84 6.99
N VAL A 72 5.55 11.69 6.28
CA VAL A 72 4.26 12.24 6.78
C VAL A 72 3.17 11.18 6.80
N ILE A 73 3.28 10.20 5.91
CA ILE A 73 2.38 9.06 5.83
C ILE A 73 3.21 7.79 6.00
N SER A 74 2.90 7.03 7.05
CA SER A 74 3.54 5.74 7.34
C SER A 74 2.59 4.59 7.00
N THR A 75 2.28 4.40 5.72
CA THR A 75 1.54 3.21 5.26
C THR A 75 2.34 2.42 4.22
N ASN A 76 2.09 1.10 4.20
CA ASN A 76 2.52 0.20 3.14
C ASN A 76 1.52 0.10 1.98
N ASP A 77 0.33 0.67 2.15
CA ASP A 77 -0.68 0.73 1.10
C ASP A 77 -0.39 1.87 0.13
N ARG A 78 -0.69 1.64 -1.16
CA ARG A 78 -0.57 2.68 -2.17
C ARG A 78 -1.73 3.67 -2.02
N LEU A 79 -1.41 4.91 -1.70
CA LEU A 79 -2.35 6.02 -1.78
C LEU A 79 -2.19 6.73 -3.12
N THR A 80 -3.29 7.15 -3.72
CA THR A 80 -3.27 7.95 -4.96
C THR A 80 -3.71 9.37 -4.62
N LEU A 81 -2.92 10.36 -5.00
CA LEU A 81 -3.33 11.75 -4.90
C LEU A 81 -4.40 12.07 -5.94
N GLY A 82 -5.45 12.80 -5.56
CA GLY A 82 -6.44 13.35 -6.48
C GLY A 82 -6.64 14.83 -6.21
N CYS A 83 -7.08 15.58 -7.23
CA CYS A 83 -7.55 16.94 -7.04
C CYS A 83 -8.91 17.16 -7.73
N GLU A 84 -9.72 18.03 -7.15
CA GLU A 84 -10.97 18.53 -7.74
C GLU A 84 -10.73 19.99 -8.15
N LEU A 85 -11.13 20.33 -9.37
CA LEU A 85 -11.07 21.69 -9.90
C LEU A 85 -12.39 22.44 -9.64
N TRP A 86 -12.37 23.77 -9.77
CA TRP A 86 -13.58 24.59 -9.56
C TRP A 86 -14.72 24.33 -10.56
N ASP A 87 -14.43 23.72 -11.70
CA ASP A 87 -15.43 23.30 -12.69
C ASP A 87 -16.04 21.90 -12.39
N GLY A 88 -15.61 21.25 -11.31
CA GLY A 88 -16.05 19.92 -10.89
C GLY A 88 -15.23 18.76 -11.49
N THR A 89 -14.22 19.04 -12.32
CA THR A 89 -13.33 18.01 -12.88
C THR A 89 -12.49 17.37 -11.77
N ILE A 90 -12.38 16.04 -11.77
CA ILE A 90 -11.50 15.30 -10.85
C ILE A 90 -10.30 14.76 -11.63
N ILE A 91 -9.10 15.16 -11.24
CA ILE A 91 -7.84 14.64 -11.77
C ILE A 91 -7.26 13.64 -10.76
N ARG A 92 -6.77 12.50 -11.25
CA ARG A 92 -6.23 11.42 -10.41
C ARG A 92 -4.76 11.15 -10.75
N GLY A 93 -3.93 11.07 -9.72
CA GLY A 93 -2.49 10.84 -9.78
C GLY A 93 -1.71 12.15 -9.73
N GLN A 94 -0.66 12.20 -8.89
CA GLN A 94 0.21 13.36 -8.77
C GLN A 94 0.77 13.82 -10.14
N ASN A 95 1.22 12.88 -10.97
CA ASN A 95 1.74 13.18 -12.30
C ASN A 95 0.70 13.79 -13.24
N GLU A 96 -0.58 13.41 -13.18
CA GLU A 96 -1.60 14.02 -14.05
C GLU A 96 -1.94 15.45 -13.60
N ILE A 97 -1.74 15.75 -12.32
CA ILE A 97 -1.92 17.09 -11.75
C ILE A 97 -0.77 18.00 -12.19
N SER A 98 0.49 17.56 -12.02
CA SER A 98 1.68 18.35 -12.32
C SER A 98 2.13 18.29 -13.79
N HIS A 99 1.98 17.14 -14.45
CA HIS A 99 2.53 16.82 -15.78
C HIS A 99 1.64 15.86 -16.62
N PRO A 100 0.43 16.24 -17.05
CA PRO A 100 -0.43 15.34 -17.80
C PRO A 100 0.11 15.07 -19.19
N THR A 101 0.11 13.80 -19.58
CA THR A 101 0.54 13.37 -20.90
C THR A 101 -0.51 13.73 -21.95
N CYS A 102 -0.16 14.57 -22.93
CA CYS A 102 -1.01 14.89 -24.07
C CYS A 102 -1.01 13.76 -25.11
N GLY A 103 -1.21 12.51 -24.70
CA GLY A 103 -1.33 11.35 -25.60
C GLY A 103 -0.14 11.04 -26.55
N SER A 104 0.90 11.89 -26.63
CA SER A 104 2.11 11.71 -27.42
C SER A 104 3.30 11.45 -26.50
N MET A 105 4.04 10.38 -26.81
CA MET A 105 5.29 10.02 -26.13
C MET A 105 6.43 10.87 -26.67
N GLU A 106 6.60 12.08 -26.13
CA GLU A 106 7.88 12.78 -26.22
C GLU A 106 8.52 12.85 -24.82
N PRO A 107 9.86 12.71 -24.71
CA PRO A 107 10.55 12.95 -23.45
C PRO A 107 10.22 14.36 -22.97
N ILE A 108 9.68 14.47 -21.76
CA ILE A 108 9.28 15.75 -21.17
C ILE A 108 10.55 16.60 -20.99
N ASN A 109 10.71 17.60 -21.86
CA ASN A 109 11.76 18.59 -21.71
C ASN A 109 11.30 19.66 -20.71
N LYS A 110 11.78 19.58 -19.47
CA LYS A 110 11.53 20.57 -18.41
C LYS A 110 12.15 21.95 -18.69
N GLU A 111 13.00 22.06 -19.71
CA GLU A 111 13.64 23.33 -20.11
C GLU A 111 12.68 24.30 -20.83
N ARG A 112 11.44 23.87 -21.13
CA ARG A 112 10.41 24.77 -21.66
C ARG A 112 9.13 24.70 -20.82
N SER A 113 8.80 25.82 -20.21
CA SER A 113 7.54 26.20 -19.54
C SER A 113 6.27 26.08 -20.42
N SER A 114 6.25 25.22 -21.45
CA SER A 114 5.15 25.14 -22.43
C SER A 114 4.19 23.97 -22.18
N VAL A 115 3.93 23.62 -20.92
CA VAL A 115 2.80 22.75 -20.57
C VAL A 115 1.61 23.65 -20.26
N PRO A 116 0.44 23.47 -20.91
CA PRO A 116 -0.71 24.33 -20.69
C PRO A 116 -1.21 24.25 -19.23
N ALA A 117 -1.64 25.41 -18.71
CA ALA A 117 -2.28 25.55 -17.41
C ALA A 117 -3.45 24.56 -17.25
N LEU A 118 -3.79 24.21 -16.01
CA LEU A 118 -5.00 23.44 -15.73
C LEU A 118 -6.23 24.17 -16.30
N PRO A 119 -7.24 23.43 -16.81
CA PRO A 119 -8.43 24.04 -17.43
C PRO A 119 -9.24 24.90 -16.45
N SER A 120 -9.11 24.61 -15.15
CA SER A 120 -9.70 25.38 -14.05
C SER A 120 -8.77 25.30 -12.84
N ARG A 121 -8.90 26.26 -11.91
CA ARG A 121 -8.07 26.31 -10.69
C ARG A 121 -8.34 25.08 -9.82
N ILE A 122 -7.33 24.64 -9.08
CA ILE A 122 -7.52 23.59 -8.07
C ILE A 122 -8.43 24.15 -6.97
N LYS A 123 -9.51 23.41 -6.69
CA LYS A 123 -10.44 23.68 -5.58
C LYS A 123 -9.99 22.96 -4.32
N ARG A 124 -9.61 21.68 -4.44
CA ARG A 124 -9.08 20.87 -3.32
C ARG A 124 -8.23 19.71 -3.78
N VAL A 125 -7.42 19.19 -2.86
CA VAL A 125 -6.61 17.97 -3.02
C VAL A 125 -7.03 16.96 -1.97
N PHE A 126 -7.05 15.67 -2.32
CA PHE A 126 -7.48 14.59 -1.43
C PHE A 126 -6.80 13.26 -1.78
N TYR A 127 -6.82 12.31 -0.86
CA TYR A 127 -6.30 10.96 -1.10
C TYR A 127 -7.41 10.01 -1.53
N MET A 128 -7.07 9.07 -2.41
CA MET A 128 -7.97 8.01 -2.89
C MET A 128 -7.40 6.63 -2.56
N SER A 129 -8.28 5.72 -2.13
CA SER A 129 -7.95 4.29 -2.08
C SER A 129 -7.58 3.84 -3.49
N SER A 130 -6.38 3.29 -3.67
CA SER A 130 -5.83 2.97 -5.00
C SER A 130 -6.73 2.01 -5.77
N GLU A 131 -7.39 2.52 -6.79
CA GLU A 131 -7.79 1.80 -8.00
C GLU A 131 -8.12 2.87 -9.06
N GLY A 132 -7.08 3.59 -9.48
CA GLY A 132 -7.11 4.53 -10.60
C GLY A 132 -6.41 3.89 -11.80
N SER A 133 -7.15 3.75 -12.90
CA SER A 133 -6.79 3.05 -14.14
C SER A 133 -5.73 3.78 -14.99
N ASN A 134 -4.48 3.87 -14.53
CA ASN A 134 -3.35 4.28 -15.39
C ASN A 134 -2.49 3.07 -15.76
N LEU A 135 -3.14 2.09 -16.40
CA LEU A 135 -2.52 0.83 -16.85
C LEU A 135 -1.28 1.09 -17.73
N LEU A 136 -1.29 2.17 -18.53
CA LEU A 136 -0.16 2.58 -19.36
C LEU A 136 1.07 2.95 -18.54
N HIS A 137 0.92 3.81 -17.52
CA HIS A 137 2.03 4.21 -16.65
C HIS A 137 2.60 2.99 -15.91
N GLU A 138 1.73 2.11 -15.41
CA GLU A 138 2.16 0.92 -14.69
C GLU A 138 2.96 -0.05 -15.57
N LEU A 139 2.58 -0.20 -16.84
CA LEU A 139 3.32 -1.04 -17.79
C LEU A 139 4.64 -0.42 -18.24
N VAL A 140 4.73 0.91 -18.35
CA VAL A 140 5.99 1.61 -18.61
C VAL A 140 6.96 1.42 -17.44
N THR A 141 6.50 1.64 -16.20
CA THR A 141 7.31 1.40 -15.01
C THR A 141 7.76 -0.08 -14.93
N LEU A 142 6.86 -1.02 -15.22
CA LEU A 142 7.21 -2.44 -15.25
C LEU A 142 8.28 -2.74 -16.30
N ARG A 143 8.19 -2.15 -17.49
CA ARG A 143 9.18 -2.30 -18.56
C ARG A 143 10.55 -1.78 -18.13
N GLU A 144 10.60 -0.63 -17.47
CA GLU A 144 11.85 -0.07 -16.95
C GLU A 144 12.48 -0.93 -15.85
N ILE A 145 11.66 -1.45 -14.93
CA ILE A 145 12.12 -2.39 -13.89
C ILE A 145 12.73 -3.64 -14.53
N LEU A 146 12.06 -4.19 -15.54
CA LEU A 146 12.52 -5.37 -16.26
C LEU A 146 13.85 -5.10 -16.98
N ASN A 147 14.01 -3.96 -17.65
CA ASN A 147 15.28 -3.58 -18.28
C ASN A 147 16.41 -3.44 -17.25
N ARG A 148 16.16 -2.74 -16.13
CA ARG A 148 17.16 -2.59 -15.06
C ARG A 148 17.51 -3.93 -14.42
N PHE A 149 16.56 -4.85 -14.29
CA PHE A 149 16.84 -6.21 -13.83
C PHE A 149 17.77 -6.94 -14.79
N GLU A 150 17.58 -6.82 -16.11
CA GLU A 150 18.50 -7.42 -17.09
C GLU A 150 19.93 -6.85 -16.96
N GLU A 151 20.05 -5.53 -16.78
CA GLU A 151 21.32 -4.84 -16.62
C GLU A 151 22.07 -5.26 -15.35
N VAL A 152 21.37 -5.32 -14.20
CA VAL A 152 21.98 -5.63 -12.90
C VAL A 152 22.25 -7.12 -12.73
N SER A 153 21.35 -7.98 -13.20
CA SER A 153 21.49 -9.44 -13.02
C SER A 153 22.31 -10.11 -14.13
N GLY A 154 22.49 -9.46 -15.28
CA GLY A 154 23.07 -10.05 -16.49
C GLY A 154 22.17 -11.10 -17.16
N LEU A 155 20.94 -11.30 -16.68
CA LEU A 155 19.96 -12.21 -17.27
C LEU A 155 19.14 -11.51 -18.35
N LYS A 156 18.69 -12.25 -19.37
CA LYS A 156 17.77 -11.73 -20.41
C LYS A 156 16.37 -12.30 -20.26
N ILE A 157 15.38 -11.44 -20.42
CA ILE A 157 13.96 -11.73 -20.44
C ILE A 157 13.59 -12.24 -21.82
N ASP A 158 12.99 -13.44 -21.85
CA ASP A 158 12.48 -14.05 -23.06
C ASP A 158 11.11 -13.46 -23.40
N LEU A 159 11.10 -12.38 -24.18
CA LEU A 159 9.87 -11.73 -24.66
C LEU A 159 9.04 -12.64 -25.59
N GLY A 160 9.66 -13.67 -26.19
CA GLY A 160 8.96 -14.67 -26.99
C GLY A 160 8.12 -15.64 -26.16
N LYS A 161 8.52 -15.91 -24.91
CA LYS A 161 7.74 -16.69 -23.94
C LYS A 161 6.83 -15.84 -23.07
N SER A 162 7.12 -14.55 -22.94
CA SER A 162 6.34 -13.60 -22.17
C SER A 162 5.02 -13.27 -22.88
N LYS A 163 3.92 -13.21 -22.13
CA LYS A 163 2.59 -12.97 -22.68
C LYS A 163 1.79 -12.00 -21.81
N LEU A 164 1.12 -11.05 -22.46
CA LEU A 164 0.13 -10.18 -21.81
C LEU A 164 -1.26 -10.78 -21.97
N VAL A 165 -2.03 -10.90 -20.90
CA VAL A 165 -3.36 -11.51 -20.94
C VAL A 165 -4.38 -10.53 -20.35
N PRO A 166 -5.34 -10.01 -21.13
CA PRO A 166 -6.38 -9.14 -20.61
C PRO A 166 -7.34 -9.93 -19.73
N VAL A 167 -7.73 -9.35 -18.60
CA VAL A 167 -8.75 -9.88 -17.69
C VAL A 167 -9.88 -8.86 -17.61
N GLY A 168 -11.02 -9.15 -18.24
CA GLY A 168 -12.12 -8.20 -18.42
C GLY A 168 -11.99 -7.39 -19.71
N GLU A 169 -12.73 -6.28 -19.80
CA GLU A 169 -12.63 -5.35 -20.94
C GLU A 169 -11.41 -4.46 -20.78
N VAL A 170 -10.47 -4.55 -21.73
CA VAL A 170 -9.25 -3.75 -21.77
C VAL A 170 -9.17 -3.06 -23.12
N HIS A 171 -9.27 -1.74 -23.12
CA HIS A 171 -9.06 -0.92 -24.31
C HIS A 171 -7.55 -0.76 -24.59
N ASN A 172 -7.19 -0.55 -25.85
CA ASN A 172 -5.80 -0.29 -26.30
C ASN A 172 -4.79 -1.43 -26.04
N LEU A 173 -5.23 -2.69 -26.07
CA LEU A 173 -4.36 -3.85 -25.82
C LEU A 173 -3.11 -3.86 -26.72
N ASP A 174 -3.25 -3.49 -28.00
CA ASP A 174 -2.12 -3.49 -28.94
C ASP A 174 -1.03 -2.48 -28.55
N VAL A 175 -1.41 -1.32 -27.99
CA VAL A 175 -0.46 -0.32 -27.47
C VAL A 175 0.29 -0.88 -26.25
N LEU A 176 -0.42 -1.53 -25.34
CA LEU A 176 0.13 -2.14 -24.12
C LEU A 176 1.13 -3.26 -24.45
N VAL A 177 0.79 -4.08 -25.45
CA VAL A 177 1.62 -5.15 -26.00
C VAL A 177 2.89 -4.57 -26.63
N GLY A 178 2.75 -3.50 -27.41
CA GLY A 178 3.87 -2.77 -28.02
C GLY A 178 4.85 -2.22 -26.98
N LEU A 179 4.34 -1.64 -25.89
CA LEU A 179 5.16 -1.09 -24.80
C LEU A 179 5.98 -2.16 -24.06
N LEU A 180 5.36 -3.31 -23.76
CA LEU A 180 6.06 -4.43 -23.10
C LEU A 180 6.94 -5.25 -24.04
N GLY A 181 6.74 -5.12 -25.36
CA GLY A 181 7.46 -5.90 -26.38
C GLY A 181 7.16 -7.40 -26.35
N CYS A 182 6.05 -7.83 -25.73
CA CYS A 182 5.65 -9.24 -25.64
C CYS A 182 4.43 -9.52 -26.55
N ARG A 183 3.90 -10.74 -26.57
CA ARG A 183 2.66 -11.06 -27.35
C ARG A 183 1.45 -11.07 -26.43
N HIS A 184 0.27 -10.69 -26.91
CA HIS A 184 -0.94 -10.95 -26.14
C HIS A 184 -1.37 -12.43 -26.23
N SER A 185 -2.16 -12.87 -25.25
CA SER A 185 -2.81 -14.18 -25.21
C SER A 185 -4.16 -14.05 -24.52
N SER A 186 -5.05 -15.02 -24.70
CA SER A 186 -6.34 -15.07 -23.99
C SER A 186 -6.32 -16.12 -22.89
N LEU A 187 -7.25 -15.99 -21.94
CA LEU A 187 -7.61 -17.07 -21.04
C LEU A 187 -8.44 -18.12 -21.79
N PRO A 188 -8.28 -19.43 -21.49
CA PRO A 188 -7.44 -19.97 -20.43
C PRO A 188 -5.97 -20.22 -20.85
N LEU A 189 -5.02 -19.79 -20.01
CA LEU A 189 -3.58 -19.95 -20.27
C LEU A 189 -2.93 -20.97 -19.33
N LYS A 190 -1.93 -21.71 -19.79
CA LYS A 190 -1.24 -22.70 -18.93
C LYS A 190 -0.09 -22.04 -18.15
N TYR A 191 -0.24 -21.95 -16.83
CA TYR A 191 0.78 -21.44 -15.92
C TYR A 191 1.15 -22.52 -14.89
N LEU A 192 2.44 -22.84 -14.76
CA LEU A 192 2.96 -23.90 -13.88
C LEU A 192 2.23 -25.26 -14.01
N GLY A 193 1.67 -25.53 -15.20
CA GLY A 193 0.92 -26.76 -15.47
C GLY A 193 -0.58 -26.70 -15.20
N LEU A 194 -1.12 -25.57 -14.71
CA LEU A 194 -2.55 -25.32 -14.51
C LEU A 194 -3.11 -24.34 -15.54
N PRO A 195 -4.34 -24.54 -16.04
CA PRO A 195 -5.00 -23.55 -16.89
C PRO A 195 -5.61 -22.43 -16.00
N LEU A 196 -5.04 -21.24 -16.05
CA LEU A 196 -5.61 -20.03 -15.46
C LEU A 196 -6.81 -19.57 -16.29
N GLY A 197 -7.89 -19.12 -15.66
CA GLY A 197 -9.10 -18.65 -16.33
C GLY A 197 -10.06 -19.72 -16.85
N ALA A 198 -9.74 -21.01 -16.62
CA ALA A 198 -10.68 -22.10 -16.91
C ALA A 198 -11.84 -22.12 -15.90
N LYS A 199 -12.99 -22.68 -16.28
CA LYS A 199 -14.14 -22.78 -15.37
C LYS A 199 -13.79 -23.71 -14.19
N PHE A 200 -14.02 -23.24 -12.96
CA PHE A 200 -13.57 -23.92 -11.72
C PHE A 200 -14.08 -25.37 -11.51
N LYS A 201 -15.12 -25.81 -12.23
CA LYS A 201 -15.68 -27.17 -12.19
C LYS A 201 -15.49 -27.97 -13.48
N GLU A 202 -14.68 -27.48 -14.41
CA GLU A 202 -14.52 -28.11 -15.70
C GLU A 202 -13.82 -29.47 -15.57
N VAL A 203 -14.40 -30.50 -16.20
CA VAL A 203 -13.90 -31.88 -16.12
C VAL A 203 -12.66 -32.07 -17.00
N SER A 204 -12.63 -31.42 -18.17
CA SER A 204 -11.54 -31.47 -19.16
C SER A 204 -10.18 -31.08 -18.57
N LEU A 205 -10.19 -30.15 -17.61
CA LEU A 205 -9.01 -29.65 -16.90
C LEU A 205 -8.20 -30.78 -16.22
N TRP A 206 -8.87 -31.87 -15.84
CA TRP A 206 -8.25 -33.00 -15.15
C TRP A 206 -7.72 -34.08 -16.10
N ASN A 207 -7.99 -33.99 -17.41
CA ASN A 207 -7.55 -34.98 -18.41
C ASN A 207 -6.03 -35.19 -18.42
N PRO A 208 -5.17 -34.15 -18.36
CA PRO A 208 -3.72 -34.37 -18.35
C PRO A 208 -3.25 -35.20 -17.15
N ILE A 209 -3.92 -35.09 -16.00
CA ILE A 209 -3.61 -35.89 -14.82
C ILE A 209 -4.10 -37.34 -15.00
N LEU A 210 -5.32 -37.52 -15.52
CA LEU A 210 -5.87 -38.83 -15.83
C LEU A 210 -4.98 -39.60 -16.82
N GLU A 211 -4.54 -38.95 -17.89
CA GLU A 211 -3.63 -39.53 -18.89
C GLU A 211 -2.26 -39.87 -18.30
N LYS A 212 -1.73 -39.04 -17.39
CA LYS A 212 -0.49 -39.36 -16.67
C LYS A 212 -0.67 -40.59 -15.77
N MET A 213 -1.80 -40.71 -15.08
CA MET A 213 -2.11 -41.90 -14.28
C MET A 213 -2.23 -43.15 -15.15
N GLU A 214 -2.97 -43.07 -16.26
CA GLU A 214 -3.16 -44.18 -17.22
C GLU A 214 -1.83 -44.63 -17.84
N ARG A 215 -0.95 -43.70 -18.22
CA ARG A 215 0.41 -44.02 -18.71
C ARG A 215 1.28 -44.74 -17.68
N ARG A 216 1.28 -44.28 -16.42
CA ARG A 216 2.01 -44.96 -15.32
C ARG A 216 1.48 -46.38 -15.11
N LEU A 217 0.15 -46.54 -15.11
CA LEU A 217 -0.51 -47.83 -14.97
C LEU A 217 -0.17 -48.78 -16.12
N ALA A 218 -0.13 -48.29 -17.37
CA ALA A 218 0.25 -49.09 -18.53
C ALA A 218 1.67 -49.68 -18.38
N GLY A 219 2.63 -48.88 -17.90
CA GLY A 219 3.99 -49.35 -17.63
C GLY A 219 4.06 -50.41 -16.53
N TRP A 220 3.27 -50.26 -15.45
CA TRP A 220 3.31 -51.19 -14.31
C TRP A 220 2.51 -52.48 -14.51
N LYS A 221 1.55 -52.51 -15.44
CA LYS A 221 0.84 -53.74 -15.79
C LYS A 221 1.78 -54.85 -16.27
N ARG A 222 2.95 -54.49 -16.80
CA ARG A 222 4.00 -55.43 -17.25
C ARG A 222 4.90 -55.93 -16.11
N LEU A 223 4.75 -55.39 -14.90
CA LEU A 223 5.57 -55.73 -13.74
C LEU A 223 4.81 -56.73 -12.84
N TYR A 224 5.46 -57.83 -12.45
CA TYR A 224 4.93 -58.83 -11.52
C TYR A 224 4.88 -58.30 -10.08
N LEU A 225 3.98 -57.34 -9.83
CA LEU A 225 3.88 -56.63 -8.55
C LEU A 225 2.98 -57.35 -7.55
N SER A 226 3.49 -57.53 -6.32
CA SER A 226 2.71 -57.97 -5.16
C SER A 226 1.61 -56.96 -4.80
N LYS A 227 0.59 -57.40 -4.06
CA LYS A 227 -0.48 -56.49 -3.59
C LYS A 227 0.08 -55.36 -2.72
N GLY A 228 1.07 -55.66 -1.87
CA GLY A 228 1.80 -54.65 -1.09
C GLY A 228 2.52 -53.63 -1.98
N GLY A 229 3.26 -54.09 -2.98
CA GLY A 229 3.94 -53.21 -3.94
C GLY A 229 2.97 -52.29 -4.69
N ARG A 230 1.79 -52.80 -5.08
CA ARG A 230 0.74 -51.99 -5.71
C ARG A 230 0.18 -50.92 -4.77
N VAL A 231 -0.05 -51.24 -3.49
CA VAL A 231 -0.46 -50.23 -2.49
C VAL A 231 0.60 -49.15 -2.33
N THR A 232 1.87 -49.52 -2.28
CA THR A 232 3.00 -48.58 -2.20
C THR A 232 3.01 -47.62 -3.39
N LEU A 233 2.89 -48.14 -4.62
CA LEU A 233 2.84 -47.31 -5.84
C LEU A 233 1.59 -46.42 -5.91
N ILE A 234 0.45 -46.89 -5.41
CA ILE A 234 -0.76 -46.06 -5.30
C ILE A 234 -0.50 -44.87 -4.37
N LYS A 235 0.10 -45.10 -3.20
CA LYS A 235 0.37 -44.05 -2.21
C LYS A 235 1.44 -43.07 -2.69
N SER A 236 2.57 -43.56 -3.19
CA SER A 236 3.73 -42.72 -3.51
C SER A 236 3.56 -41.96 -4.82
N THR A 237 2.89 -42.56 -5.82
CA THR A 237 2.86 -42.03 -7.19
C THR A 237 1.46 -41.66 -7.64
N LEU A 238 0.49 -42.58 -7.62
CA LEU A 238 -0.86 -42.26 -8.15
C LEU A 238 -1.61 -41.23 -7.29
N SER A 239 -1.36 -41.23 -5.98
CA SER A 239 -1.98 -40.27 -5.06
C SER A 239 -1.25 -38.93 -5.00
N SER A 240 0.00 -38.85 -5.46
CA SER A 240 0.79 -37.61 -5.49
C SER A 240 0.59 -36.82 -6.79
N LEU A 241 0.38 -37.51 -7.93
CA LEU A 241 0.12 -36.89 -9.23
C LEU A 241 -1.00 -35.83 -9.23
N PRO A 242 -2.18 -36.05 -8.63
CA PRO A 242 -3.24 -35.05 -8.59
C PRO A 242 -3.06 -34.01 -7.48
N THR A 243 -2.13 -34.18 -6.53
CA THR A 243 -2.05 -33.34 -5.31
C THR A 243 -1.93 -31.86 -5.60
N TYR A 244 -1.15 -31.48 -6.62
CA TYR A 244 -1.01 -30.07 -7.01
C TYR A 244 -2.36 -29.45 -7.39
N PHE A 245 -3.12 -30.13 -8.28
CA PHE A 245 -4.45 -29.72 -8.69
C PHE A 245 -5.46 -29.78 -7.54
N LEU A 246 -5.42 -30.83 -6.72
CA LEU A 246 -6.27 -30.99 -5.54
C LEU A 246 -6.01 -29.93 -4.47
N SER A 247 -4.86 -29.26 -4.50
CA SER A 247 -4.55 -28.19 -3.55
C SER A 247 -5.08 -26.83 -3.98
N ILE A 248 -5.53 -26.69 -5.23
CA ILE A 248 -5.94 -25.40 -5.80
C ILE A 248 -7.39 -25.46 -6.31
N LEU A 249 -7.86 -26.61 -6.78
CA LEU A 249 -9.16 -26.76 -7.43
C LEU A 249 -10.07 -27.77 -6.73
N PRO A 250 -11.37 -27.50 -6.61
CA PRO A 250 -12.34 -28.49 -6.17
C PRO A 250 -12.46 -29.61 -7.20
N ILE A 251 -12.25 -30.86 -6.80
CA ILE A 251 -12.32 -31.99 -7.72
C ILE A 251 -13.78 -32.32 -8.08
N PRO A 252 -14.15 -32.35 -9.38
CA PRO A 252 -15.48 -32.79 -9.79
C PRO A 252 -15.73 -34.25 -9.39
N GLY A 253 -16.95 -34.55 -8.97
CA GLY A 253 -17.31 -35.89 -8.51
C GLY A 253 -17.02 -37.00 -9.53
N LYS A 254 -17.23 -36.71 -10.82
CA LYS A 254 -16.92 -37.62 -11.94
C LYS A 254 -15.43 -37.93 -12.04
N VAL A 255 -14.56 -36.93 -11.90
CA VAL A 255 -13.10 -37.07 -11.95
C VAL A 255 -12.61 -37.89 -10.76
N ALA A 256 -13.07 -37.57 -9.54
CA ALA A 256 -12.72 -38.31 -8.34
C ALA A 256 -13.09 -39.80 -8.44
N ASN A 257 -14.26 -40.09 -9.03
CA ASN A 257 -14.70 -41.46 -9.26
C ASN A 257 -13.83 -42.16 -10.31
N ARG A 258 -13.45 -41.49 -11.41
CA ARG A 258 -12.58 -42.05 -12.44
C ARG A 258 -11.18 -42.36 -11.91
N MET A 259 -10.55 -41.42 -11.19
CA MET A 259 -9.25 -41.64 -10.54
C MET A 259 -9.31 -42.76 -9.50
N GLY A 260 -10.36 -42.79 -8.68
CA GLY A 260 -10.58 -43.86 -7.71
C GLY A 260 -10.79 -45.23 -8.37
N LYS A 261 -11.45 -45.28 -9.53
CA LYS A 261 -11.61 -46.50 -10.34
C LYS A 261 -10.26 -46.99 -10.86
N LEU A 262 -9.41 -46.10 -11.37
CA LEU A 262 -8.05 -46.45 -11.83
C LEU A 262 -7.21 -47.05 -10.68
N GLN A 263 -7.19 -46.40 -9.52
CA GLN A 263 -6.46 -46.90 -8.34
C GLN A 263 -6.99 -48.26 -7.86
N ARG A 264 -8.32 -48.42 -7.83
CA ARG A 264 -8.97 -49.66 -7.39
C ARG A 264 -8.74 -50.82 -8.36
N ASN A 265 -8.89 -50.57 -9.66
CA ASN A 265 -8.66 -51.58 -10.69
C ASN A 265 -7.22 -52.05 -10.66
N PHE A 266 -6.26 -51.14 -10.51
CA PHE A 266 -4.85 -51.49 -10.38
C PHE A 266 -4.58 -52.33 -9.13
N LEU A 267 -5.17 -51.99 -7.98
CA LEU A 267 -4.98 -52.75 -6.75
C LEU A 267 -5.49 -54.20 -6.90
N TRP A 268 -6.66 -54.39 -7.51
CA TRP A 268 -7.34 -55.68 -7.52
C TRP A 268 -7.06 -56.54 -8.76
N SER A 269 -6.66 -55.97 -9.90
CA SER A 269 -6.46 -56.71 -11.17
C SER A 269 -5.50 -57.91 -11.05
N GLY A 270 -5.71 -58.92 -11.91
CA GLY A 270 -4.78 -60.04 -12.11
C GLY A 270 -3.47 -59.63 -12.79
N ILE A 271 -2.60 -60.60 -13.04
CA ILE A 271 -1.29 -60.43 -13.68
C ILE A 271 -1.46 -60.02 -15.16
N ASN A 272 -2.51 -60.50 -15.84
CA ASN A 272 -2.77 -60.22 -17.26
C ASN A 272 -3.92 -59.23 -17.51
N GLY A 273 -4.31 -58.46 -16.48
CA GLY A 273 -5.42 -57.52 -16.61
C GLY A 273 -6.81 -58.13 -16.38
N ASP A 274 -6.90 -59.42 -16.05
CA ASP A 274 -8.16 -60.06 -15.67
C ASP A 274 -8.82 -59.33 -14.49
N SER A 275 -10.11 -59.06 -14.64
CA SER A 275 -10.92 -58.42 -13.60
C SER A 275 -11.16 -59.40 -12.46
N LYS A 276 -10.44 -59.25 -11.34
CA LYS A 276 -10.78 -59.93 -10.09
C LYS A 276 -11.81 -59.13 -9.31
N PHE A 277 -12.69 -59.84 -8.59
CA PHE A 277 -13.66 -59.23 -7.69
C PHE A 277 -12.99 -58.31 -6.66
N HIS A 278 -13.58 -57.14 -6.43
CA HIS A 278 -13.13 -56.22 -5.38
C HIS A 278 -13.52 -56.78 -4.00
N LEU A 279 -12.57 -57.43 -3.32
CA LEU A 279 -12.80 -58.11 -2.04
C LEU A 279 -13.26 -57.18 -0.91
N MET A 280 -12.96 -55.88 -0.99
CA MET A 280 -13.36 -54.90 0.03
C MET A 280 -13.92 -53.61 -0.57
N LYS A 281 -14.90 -53.02 0.13
CA LYS A 281 -15.42 -51.68 -0.17
C LYS A 281 -14.27 -50.67 -0.14
N TRP A 282 -14.16 -49.85 -1.19
CA TRP A 282 -13.08 -48.86 -1.32
C TRP A 282 -12.99 -47.87 -0.17
N ALA A 283 -14.14 -47.50 0.41
CA ALA A 283 -14.17 -46.64 1.60
C ALA A 283 -13.44 -47.25 2.79
N LYS A 284 -13.49 -48.59 2.97
CA LYS A 284 -12.76 -49.30 4.03
C LYS A 284 -11.26 -49.36 3.71
N VAL A 285 -10.91 -49.62 2.44
CA VAL A 285 -9.53 -49.61 1.95
C VAL A 285 -8.84 -48.24 2.18
N CYS A 286 -9.58 -47.14 2.02
CA CYS A 286 -9.05 -45.79 2.22
C CYS A 286 -8.90 -45.36 3.69
N LYS A 287 -9.35 -46.15 4.66
CA LYS A 287 -9.18 -45.80 6.08
C LYS A 287 -7.70 -45.90 6.50
N PRO A 288 -7.29 -45.22 7.59
CA PRO A 288 -5.95 -45.39 8.18
C PRO A 288 -5.65 -46.85 8.54
N MET A 289 -4.36 -47.21 8.57
CA MET A 289 -3.93 -48.57 8.88
C MET A 289 -4.32 -48.99 10.31
N GLN A 290 -4.32 -48.03 11.24
CA GLN A 290 -4.69 -48.21 12.65
C GLN A 290 -6.13 -48.69 12.85
N VAL A 291 -7.02 -48.43 11.89
CA VAL A 291 -8.43 -48.82 11.94
C VAL A 291 -8.78 -49.88 10.88
N GLY A 292 -7.78 -50.66 10.45
CA GLY A 292 -7.95 -51.79 9.54
C GLY A 292 -8.13 -51.42 8.06
N GLY A 293 -7.71 -50.22 7.65
CA GLY A 293 -7.62 -49.83 6.23
C GLY A 293 -6.21 -50.00 5.66
N LEU A 294 -6.03 -49.63 4.38
CA LEU A 294 -4.72 -49.66 3.71
C LEU A 294 -4.02 -48.29 3.69
N GLY A 295 -4.61 -47.24 4.25
CA GLY A 295 -4.03 -45.89 4.30
C GLY A 295 -3.96 -45.19 2.94
N ILE A 296 -4.79 -45.58 1.96
CA ILE A 296 -4.90 -44.87 0.68
C ILE A 296 -5.81 -43.65 0.86
N ARG A 297 -5.32 -42.45 0.54
CA ARG A 297 -6.09 -41.21 0.76
C ARG A 297 -7.36 -41.16 -0.09
N ARG A 298 -8.50 -40.87 0.53
CA ARG A 298 -9.75 -40.63 -0.19
C ARG A 298 -9.68 -39.27 -0.88
N LEU A 299 -9.65 -39.25 -2.21
CA LEU A 299 -9.43 -38.04 -3.03
C LEU A 299 -10.32 -36.85 -2.65
N ARG A 300 -11.63 -37.06 -2.43
CA ARG A 300 -12.53 -35.96 -2.05
C ARG A 300 -12.19 -35.39 -0.67
N SER A 301 -12.03 -36.24 0.34
CA SER A 301 -11.66 -35.80 1.69
C SER A 301 -10.28 -35.13 1.71
N PHE A 302 -9.33 -35.63 0.93
CA PHE A 302 -8.01 -35.04 0.79
C PHE A 302 -8.03 -33.70 0.05
N ASN A 303 -8.85 -33.56 -1.00
CA ASN A 303 -9.10 -32.27 -1.67
C ASN A 303 -9.72 -31.25 -0.72
N THR A 304 -10.75 -31.63 0.03
CA THR A 304 -11.36 -30.76 1.05
C THR A 304 -10.33 -30.32 2.09
N ALA A 305 -9.51 -31.25 2.61
CA ALA A 305 -8.46 -30.92 3.57
C ALA A 305 -7.39 -29.98 2.98
N LEU A 306 -6.95 -30.21 1.74
CA LEU A 306 -5.97 -29.36 1.07
C LEU A 306 -6.52 -27.98 0.72
N LEU A 307 -7.78 -27.89 0.32
CA LEU A 307 -8.44 -26.60 0.05
C LEU A 307 -8.73 -25.82 1.33
N GLY A 308 -8.77 -26.50 2.48
CA GLY A 308 -8.81 -25.85 3.79
C GLY A 308 -7.61 -24.92 4.05
N LYS A 309 -6.49 -25.06 3.34
CA LYS A 309 -5.37 -24.11 3.44
C LYS A 309 -5.73 -22.69 2.95
N TRP A 310 -6.79 -22.57 2.15
CA TRP A 310 -7.29 -21.31 1.63
C TRP A 310 -8.41 -20.74 2.52
N LEU A 311 -8.57 -21.22 3.77
CA LEU A 311 -9.53 -20.71 4.77
C LEU A 311 -9.36 -19.21 5.00
N TRP A 312 -9.98 -18.41 4.13
CA TRP A 312 -11.20 -17.67 4.40
C TRP A 312 -11.26 -17.00 5.79
N ARG A 313 -11.40 -15.68 5.82
CA ARG A 313 -11.65 -14.93 7.06
C ARG A 313 -13.03 -15.33 7.63
N TYR A 314 -13.11 -15.53 8.94
CA TYR A 314 -14.37 -15.76 9.62
C TYR A 314 -15.03 -14.43 9.95
N ASP A 315 -16.29 -14.28 9.53
CA ASP A 315 -17.22 -13.28 10.04
C ASP A 315 -17.84 -13.84 11.33
N VAL A 316 -17.45 -13.25 12.46
CA VAL A 316 -17.78 -13.75 13.80
C VAL A 316 -19.22 -13.36 14.14
N GLY A 317 -20.07 -14.37 14.27
CA GLY A 317 -21.44 -14.23 14.78
C GLY A 317 -21.45 -14.46 16.29
N ASP A 318 -21.85 -15.67 16.69
CA ASP A 318 -21.86 -16.14 18.07
C ASP A 318 -20.47 -16.58 18.58
N GLY A 319 -19.46 -16.67 17.71
CA GLY A 319 -18.08 -16.97 18.06
C GLY A 319 -17.82 -18.42 18.50
N THR A 320 -18.82 -19.31 18.42
CA THR A 320 -18.74 -20.68 18.94
C THR A 320 -17.91 -21.62 18.07
N ARG A 321 -17.53 -21.21 16.86
CA ARG A 321 -16.78 -22.03 15.89
C ARG A 321 -15.46 -21.41 15.45
N VAL A 322 -15.14 -20.21 15.95
CA VAL A 322 -13.94 -19.47 15.56
C VAL A 322 -12.90 -19.55 16.68
N LYS A 323 -11.70 -20.06 16.37
CA LYS A 323 -10.59 -20.07 17.33
C LYS A 323 -9.94 -18.69 17.39
N PHE A 324 -9.93 -18.09 18.58
CA PHE A 324 -9.46 -16.72 18.81
C PHE A 324 -8.04 -16.50 18.26
N TRP A 325 -7.08 -17.35 18.62
CA TRP A 325 -5.68 -17.17 18.19
C TRP A 325 -5.36 -17.72 16.80
N LYS A 326 -6.07 -18.76 16.35
CA LYS A 326 -5.61 -19.63 15.25
C LYS A 326 -6.36 -19.44 13.95
N HIS A 327 -7.57 -18.90 13.98
CA HIS A 327 -8.33 -18.60 12.77
C HIS A 327 -8.09 -17.14 12.37
N VAL A 328 -8.19 -16.86 11.07
CA VAL A 328 -8.19 -15.49 10.56
C VAL A 328 -9.62 -14.98 10.70
N TRP A 329 -9.87 -14.08 11.63
CA TRP A 329 -11.19 -13.46 11.85
C TRP A 329 -11.05 -11.97 12.15
N CYS A 330 -9.92 -11.61 12.75
CA CYS A 330 -9.44 -10.26 12.97
C CYS A 330 -8.06 -10.08 12.32
N GLY A 331 -7.85 -8.98 11.57
CA GLY A 331 -6.62 -8.73 10.80
C GLY A 331 -6.47 -9.54 9.50
N ASP A 332 -5.34 -9.35 8.82
CA ASP A 332 -5.05 -10.01 7.52
C ASP A 332 -4.45 -11.42 7.65
N CYS A 333 -3.94 -11.76 8.84
CA CYS A 333 -3.46 -13.09 9.22
C CYS A 333 -4.03 -13.50 10.58
N SER A 334 -3.67 -14.66 11.12
CA SER A 334 -4.16 -15.06 12.44
C SER A 334 -3.48 -14.25 13.55
N LEU A 335 -4.19 -13.99 14.66
CA LEU A 335 -3.62 -13.24 15.80
C LEU A 335 -2.36 -13.91 16.38
N LYS A 336 -2.24 -15.23 16.27
CA LYS A 336 -1.03 -15.98 16.63
C LYS A 336 0.18 -15.61 15.76
N GLU A 337 -0.04 -15.38 14.47
CA GLU A 337 1.03 -15.03 13.52
C GLU A 337 1.42 -13.56 13.69
N ALA A 338 0.45 -12.68 13.91
CA ALA A 338 0.70 -11.25 14.14
C ALA A 338 1.36 -10.96 15.49
N PHE A 339 1.01 -11.71 16.55
CA PHE A 339 1.41 -11.45 17.93
C PHE A 339 1.88 -12.74 18.61
N LEU A 340 3.00 -13.29 18.14
CA LEU A 340 3.50 -14.57 18.63
C LEU A 340 3.88 -14.49 20.12
N GLU A 341 4.47 -13.38 20.55
CA GLU A 341 4.82 -13.08 21.94
C GLU A 341 3.59 -13.12 22.86
N LEU A 342 2.50 -12.41 22.51
CA LEU A 342 1.26 -12.42 23.29
C LEU A 342 0.58 -13.79 23.28
N HIS A 343 0.63 -14.51 22.16
CA HIS A 343 0.12 -15.88 22.08
C HIS A 343 0.86 -16.83 23.02
N ILE A 344 2.19 -16.69 23.14
CA ILE A 344 3.00 -17.45 24.10
C ILE A 344 2.61 -17.08 25.53
N LEU A 345 2.35 -15.81 25.83
CA LEU A 345 1.91 -15.38 27.15
C LEU A 345 0.48 -15.84 27.48
N SER A 346 -0.38 -16.11 26.48
CA SER A 346 -1.76 -16.52 26.72
C SER A 346 -1.87 -17.87 27.44
N ARG A 347 -2.76 -17.95 28.43
CA ARG A 347 -3.21 -19.19 29.08
C ARG A 347 -4.22 -19.95 28.22
N ALA A 348 -5.00 -19.23 27.40
CA ALA A 348 -6.12 -19.75 26.62
C ALA A 348 -5.79 -19.83 25.12
N ARG A 349 -4.67 -20.48 24.74
CA ARG A 349 -4.14 -20.51 23.37
C ARG A 349 -5.04 -21.21 22.34
N ASP A 350 -5.99 -22.01 22.80
CA ASP A 350 -6.94 -22.76 21.97
C ASP A 350 -8.39 -22.32 22.14
N SER A 351 -8.61 -21.18 22.81
CA SER A 351 -9.94 -20.62 23.08
C SER A 351 -10.71 -20.28 21.80
N LEU A 352 -12.04 -20.37 21.94
CA LEU A 352 -12.98 -19.86 20.96
C LEU A 352 -13.22 -18.37 21.18
N VAL A 353 -13.62 -17.64 20.13
CA VAL A 353 -13.97 -16.22 20.24
C VAL A 353 -15.10 -16.01 21.25
N ALA A 354 -16.09 -16.91 21.28
CA ALA A 354 -17.17 -16.89 22.27
C ALA A 354 -16.71 -16.97 23.73
N GLU A 355 -15.56 -17.60 24.00
CA GLU A 355 -15.04 -17.80 25.36
C GLU A 355 -14.24 -16.59 25.85
N VAL A 356 -13.76 -15.76 24.92
CA VAL A 356 -12.94 -14.57 25.20
C VAL A 356 -13.79 -13.30 25.13
N MET A 357 -14.84 -13.27 24.32
CA MET A 357 -15.74 -12.12 24.19
C MET A 357 -16.81 -12.11 25.29
N GLY A 358 -17.13 -10.91 25.79
CA GLY A 358 -18.23 -10.65 26.70
C GLY A 358 -18.88 -9.30 26.38
N TYR A 359 -20.09 -9.07 26.90
CA TYR A 359 -20.78 -7.79 26.78
C TYR A 359 -21.05 -7.23 28.17
N PHE A 360 -20.57 -6.02 28.41
CA PHE A 360 -20.87 -5.25 29.61
C PHE A 360 -21.52 -3.93 29.19
N GLY A 361 -22.74 -3.66 29.66
CA GLY A 361 -23.46 -2.43 29.32
C GLY A 361 -23.76 -2.24 27.83
N GLY A 362 -23.81 -3.31 27.03
CA GLY A 362 -24.00 -3.25 25.57
C GLY A 362 -22.73 -2.99 24.76
N GLN A 363 -21.57 -2.80 25.41
CA GLN A 363 -20.28 -2.72 24.75
C GLN A 363 -19.54 -4.06 24.77
N LEU A 364 -18.88 -4.37 23.67
CA LEU A 364 -18.02 -5.54 23.52
C LEU A 364 -16.78 -5.37 24.41
N HIS A 365 -16.49 -6.39 25.20
CA HIS A 365 -15.32 -6.48 26.06
C HIS A 365 -14.61 -7.81 25.84
N TRP A 366 -13.29 -7.78 25.82
CA TRP A 366 -12.46 -8.97 25.62
C TRP A 366 -11.73 -9.35 26.90
N ASN A 367 -11.92 -10.59 27.36
CA ASN A 367 -11.30 -11.14 28.55
C ASN A 367 -10.02 -11.93 28.22
N PHE A 368 -8.90 -11.23 28.16
CA PHE A 368 -7.61 -11.83 27.88
C PHE A 368 -6.98 -12.46 29.12
N GLN A 369 -6.66 -13.76 29.04
CA GLN A 369 -6.00 -14.47 30.12
C GLN A 369 -4.52 -14.69 29.78
N PHE A 370 -3.64 -13.83 30.30
CA PHE A 370 -2.19 -14.00 30.18
C PHE A 370 -1.58 -14.69 31.42
N ARG A 371 -0.40 -15.29 31.24
CA ARG A 371 0.38 -15.93 32.32
C ARG A 371 0.91 -14.90 33.29
N GLN A 372 1.33 -13.75 32.76
CA GLN A 372 1.80 -12.54 33.41
C GLN A 372 1.26 -11.33 32.64
N SER A 373 1.25 -10.17 33.27
CA SER A 373 0.99 -8.91 32.56
C SER A 373 2.07 -8.67 31.49
N PRO A 374 1.71 -8.11 30.32
CA PRO A 374 2.70 -7.64 29.34
C PRO A 374 3.76 -6.78 30.04
N GLN A 375 5.02 -7.02 29.75
CA GLN A 375 6.12 -6.20 30.26
C GLN A 375 6.41 -5.06 29.26
N ASP A 376 7.24 -4.11 29.64
CA ASP A 376 7.55 -2.90 28.85
C ASP A 376 7.93 -3.21 27.39
N TRP A 377 8.60 -4.34 27.13
CA TRP A 377 9.00 -4.74 25.77
C TRP A 377 7.90 -5.42 24.93
N GLU A 378 6.76 -5.78 25.52
CA GLU A 378 5.57 -6.30 24.81
C GLU A 378 4.43 -5.28 24.74
N GLU A 379 4.58 -4.10 25.34
CA GLU A 379 3.53 -3.08 25.45
C GLU A 379 3.11 -2.54 24.08
N GLU A 380 4.05 -2.23 23.19
CA GLU A 380 3.75 -1.78 21.82
C GLU A 380 2.96 -2.84 21.02
N SER A 381 3.36 -4.12 21.13
CA SER A 381 2.63 -5.24 20.53
C SER A 381 1.24 -5.40 21.14
N PHE A 382 1.08 -5.14 22.44
CA PHE A 382 -0.18 -5.23 23.15
C PHE A 382 -1.15 -4.11 22.75
N ASP A 383 -0.68 -2.87 22.64
CA ASP A 383 -1.49 -1.73 22.19
C ASP A 383 -2.01 -1.95 20.77
N ARG A 384 -1.12 -2.37 19.87
CA ARG A 384 -1.50 -2.72 18.49
C ARG A 384 -2.48 -3.89 18.44
N PHE A 385 -2.30 -4.89 19.30
CA PHE A 385 -3.22 -6.02 19.43
C PHE A 385 -4.61 -5.54 19.87
N MET A 386 -4.69 -4.66 20.86
CA MET A 386 -5.93 -4.10 21.37
C MET A 386 -6.65 -3.27 20.31
N GLU A 387 -5.93 -2.38 19.62
CA GLU A 387 -6.47 -1.57 18.51
C GLU A 387 -7.12 -2.47 17.45
N ILE A 388 -6.41 -3.52 17.02
CA ILE A 388 -6.88 -4.44 16.00
C ILE A 388 -8.14 -5.21 16.46
N VAL A 389 -8.13 -5.75 17.69
CA VAL A 389 -9.24 -6.57 18.21
C VAL A 389 -10.50 -5.74 18.49
N TYR A 390 -10.35 -4.48 18.92
CA TYR A 390 -11.48 -3.57 19.17
C TYR A 390 -11.96 -2.81 17.92
N SER A 391 -11.18 -2.77 16.83
CA SER A 391 -11.60 -2.15 15.56
C SER A 391 -12.77 -2.86 14.86
N LEU A 392 -13.19 -4.04 15.35
CA LEU A 392 -14.22 -4.86 14.72
C LEU A 392 -15.54 -4.83 15.50
N GLU A 393 -16.63 -4.57 14.78
CA GLU A 393 -17.99 -4.79 15.27
C GLU A 393 -18.36 -6.28 15.24
N VAL A 394 -17.94 -7.04 16.26
CA VAL A 394 -18.49 -8.38 16.51
C VAL A 394 -19.85 -8.18 17.19
N ARG A 395 -20.93 -8.76 16.66
CA ARG A 395 -22.31 -8.57 17.20
C ARG A 395 -22.71 -9.60 18.25
N GLY A 396 -21.97 -10.70 18.39
CA GLY A 396 -22.25 -11.77 19.37
C GLY A 396 -23.53 -12.57 19.11
N VAL A 397 -24.21 -12.34 17.98
CA VAL A 397 -25.50 -12.94 17.65
C VAL A 397 -25.50 -13.44 16.20
N GLY A 398 -26.06 -14.62 15.99
CA GLY A 398 -26.15 -15.27 14.68
C GLY A 398 -25.02 -16.27 14.42
N PRO A 399 -25.11 -17.11 13.37
CA PRO A 399 -24.10 -18.14 13.13
C PRO A 399 -22.80 -17.54 12.59
N ASP A 400 -21.66 -18.08 13.02
CA ASP A 400 -20.36 -17.80 12.42
C ASP A 400 -20.36 -18.12 10.91
N LYS A 401 -19.85 -17.19 10.10
CA LYS A 401 -19.82 -17.30 8.63
C LYS A 401 -18.40 -17.23 8.11
N VAL A 402 -18.23 -17.76 6.90
CA VAL A 402 -16.96 -17.78 6.18
C VAL A 402 -17.13 -16.85 4.98
N CYS A 403 -16.37 -15.75 4.90
CA CYS A 403 -16.64 -14.66 3.96
C CYS A 403 -15.47 -14.35 3.01
N TRP A 404 -15.80 -13.88 1.79
CA TRP A 404 -14.85 -13.37 0.77
C TRP A 404 -14.75 -11.88 0.97
N LYS A 405 -13.54 -11.35 1.22
CA LYS A 405 -13.31 -9.93 1.02
C LYS A 405 -13.36 -9.72 -0.49
N LEU A 406 -14.47 -9.20 -0.99
CA LEU A 406 -14.44 -8.50 -2.27
C LEU A 406 -13.46 -7.35 -2.05
N ALA A 407 -12.41 -7.23 -2.87
CA ALA A 407 -11.81 -5.92 -3.06
C ALA A 407 -12.97 -5.04 -3.50
N LYS A 408 -13.33 -4.04 -2.68
CA LYS A 408 -14.38 -3.10 -3.03
C LYS A 408 -13.83 -2.28 -4.20
N SER A 409 -14.07 -2.75 -5.41
CA SER A 409 -13.67 -2.08 -6.63
C SER A 409 -14.45 -0.78 -6.75
N GLY A 410 -13.74 0.33 -6.62
CA GLY A 410 -14.29 1.68 -6.60
C GLY A 410 -13.44 2.55 -5.68
N GLY A 411 -12.45 3.27 -6.23
CA GLY A 411 -11.65 4.22 -5.47
C GLY A 411 -12.55 5.28 -4.82
N PHE A 412 -12.68 5.23 -3.49
CA PHE A 412 -13.32 6.25 -2.68
C PHE A 412 -12.25 7.15 -2.04
N GLU A 413 -12.65 8.39 -1.73
CA GLU A 413 -11.83 9.33 -0.95
C GLU A 413 -11.52 8.71 0.42
N VAL A 414 -10.25 8.77 0.82
CA VAL A 414 -9.77 8.25 2.10
C VAL A 414 -9.12 9.40 2.88
N PHE A 415 -9.18 9.30 4.21
CA PHE A 415 -8.67 10.31 5.14
C PHE A 415 -7.52 9.72 5.97
N PRO A 416 -6.32 9.59 5.40
CA PRO A 416 -5.18 9.03 6.12
C PRO A 416 -4.77 9.94 7.29
N THR A 417 -4.39 9.30 8.39
CA THR A 417 -3.79 9.97 9.54
C THR A 417 -2.31 10.22 9.28
N ALA A 418 -1.80 11.37 9.71
CA ALA A 418 -0.38 11.64 9.65
C ALA A 418 0.42 10.72 10.57
N ASN A 419 1.70 10.51 10.24
CA ASN A 419 2.65 9.78 11.06
C ASN A 419 2.70 10.39 12.48
N PRO A 420 2.44 9.60 13.55
CA PRO A 420 2.48 10.09 14.92
C PRO A 420 3.80 10.77 15.30
N ALA A 421 4.94 10.35 14.75
CA ALA A 421 6.22 10.99 14.99
C ALA A 421 6.25 12.44 14.45
N VAL A 422 5.61 12.70 13.30
CA VAL A 422 5.50 14.06 12.75
C VAL A 422 4.61 14.93 13.65
N LEU A 423 3.49 14.38 14.12
CA LEU A 423 2.58 15.05 15.05
C LEU A 423 3.28 15.42 16.37
N ASP A 424 4.06 14.49 16.92
CA ASP A 424 4.88 14.72 18.11
C ASP A 424 5.90 15.84 17.90
N GLN A 425 6.62 15.83 16.77
CA GLN A 425 7.58 16.90 16.46
C GLN A 425 6.89 18.26 16.24
N LEU A 426 5.77 18.30 15.50
CA LEU A 426 4.98 19.51 15.31
C LEU A 426 4.56 20.16 16.64
N SER A 427 4.29 19.35 17.66
CA SER A 427 3.93 19.85 19.00
C SER A 427 5.10 20.53 19.73
N LYS A 428 6.34 20.21 19.36
CA LYS A 428 7.58 20.60 20.06
C LYS A 428 8.41 21.66 19.35
N VAL A 429 8.23 21.87 18.04
CA VAL A 429 9.03 22.82 17.25
C VAL A 429 8.76 24.28 17.62
N ASP A 430 9.81 25.08 17.56
CA ASP A 430 9.77 26.50 17.93
C ASP A 430 9.34 27.40 16.75
N CYS A 431 9.37 26.86 15.53
CA CYS A 431 8.92 27.50 14.30
C CYS A 431 8.46 26.43 13.28
N ILE A 432 7.44 26.74 12.50
CA ILE A 432 6.94 25.90 11.41
C ILE A 432 7.18 26.64 10.09
N VAL A 433 7.84 25.99 9.14
CA VAL A 433 8.16 26.58 7.83
C VAL A 433 7.50 25.74 6.74
N TYR A 434 6.61 26.37 5.97
CA TYR A 434 6.11 25.83 4.71
C TYR A 434 7.09 26.22 3.63
N ALA A 435 7.84 25.25 3.11
CA ALA A 435 8.90 25.51 2.14
C ALA A 435 8.31 25.88 0.76
N MET A 436 9.17 26.38 -0.12
CA MET A 436 8.81 26.54 -1.54
C MET A 436 8.57 25.17 -2.19
N GLY A 437 7.65 25.14 -3.15
CA GLY A 437 7.33 23.95 -3.93
C GLY A 437 5.91 23.96 -4.47
N SER A 438 5.56 22.95 -5.28
CA SER A 438 4.23 22.83 -5.87
C SER A 438 3.13 22.76 -4.81
N LEU A 439 2.17 23.68 -4.92
CA LEU A 439 1.17 23.90 -3.87
C LEU A 439 0.23 22.69 -3.71
N GLY A 440 -0.34 22.21 -4.81
CA GLY A 440 -1.33 21.13 -4.83
C GLY A 440 -0.74 19.73 -4.83
N THR A 441 0.51 19.55 -5.28
CA THR A 441 1.16 18.23 -5.37
C THR A 441 2.26 17.97 -4.34
N SER A 442 2.70 18.98 -3.59
CA SER A 442 3.74 18.82 -2.55
C SER A 442 3.29 19.35 -1.18
N ILE A 443 2.90 20.63 -1.11
CA ILE A 443 2.55 21.26 0.17
C ILE A 443 1.20 20.75 0.70
N CYS A 444 0.10 21.02 -0.01
CA CYS A 444 -1.26 20.65 0.42
C CYS A 444 -1.45 19.16 0.74
N PRO A 445 -0.85 18.20 0.00
CA PRO A 445 -0.96 16.78 0.34
C PRO A 445 -0.42 16.44 1.74
N SER A 446 0.65 17.10 2.20
CA SER A 446 1.17 16.94 3.57
C SER A 446 0.22 17.49 4.63
N LEU A 447 -0.60 18.48 4.26
CA LEU A 447 -1.39 19.29 5.19
C LEU A 447 -2.82 18.81 5.37
N VAL A 448 -3.37 18.12 4.36
CA VAL A 448 -4.76 17.60 4.38
C VAL A 448 -4.93 16.40 5.33
N LEU A 449 -3.85 15.87 5.90
CA LEU A 449 -3.86 14.71 6.77
C LEU A 449 -4.51 15.00 8.13
N LEU A 450 -5.13 13.97 8.71
CA LEU A 450 -5.72 14.08 10.05
C LEU A 450 -4.62 14.32 11.10
N GLY A 451 -4.86 15.28 11.99
CA GLY A 451 -3.95 15.68 13.07
C GLY A 451 -3.06 16.88 12.76
N ILE A 452 -2.76 17.16 11.48
CA ILE A 452 -1.85 18.25 11.11
C ILE A 452 -2.48 19.62 11.38
N GLY A 453 -3.68 19.87 10.85
CA GLY A 453 -4.41 21.14 11.07
C GLY A 453 -4.74 21.39 12.54
N GLU A 454 -5.03 20.35 13.31
CA GLU A 454 -5.29 20.42 14.73
C GLU A 454 -4.07 20.92 15.50
N ILE A 455 -2.91 20.30 15.30
CA ILE A 455 -1.69 20.67 16.02
C ILE A 455 -1.18 22.03 15.56
N ILE A 456 -1.12 22.31 14.26
CA ILE A 456 -0.58 23.59 13.79
C ILE A 456 -1.41 24.77 14.30
N SER A 457 -2.74 24.66 14.29
CA SER A 457 -3.60 25.75 14.78
C SER A 457 -3.45 25.99 16.29
N SER A 458 -3.14 24.97 17.08
CA SER A 458 -2.95 25.08 18.53
C SER A 458 -1.59 25.65 18.93
N ARG A 459 -0.60 25.70 18.03
CA ARG A 459 0.74 26.24 18.33
C ARG A 459 0.73 27.77 18.30
N SER A 460 1.41 28.41 19.25
CA SER A 460 1.63 29.87 19.26
C SER A 460 2.89 30.33 18.51
N CYS A 461 3.66 29.39 17.96
CA CYS A 461 4.92 29.68 17.28
C CYS A 461 4.75 30.42 15.94
N ARG A 462 5.87 30.91 15.39
CA ARG A 462 5.92 31.44 14.02
C ARG A 462 5.63 30.34 13.01
N LYS A 463 4.80 30.68 12.03
CA LYS A 463 4.33 29.80 10.95
C LYS A 463 4.57 30.54 9.65
N VAL A 464 5.72 30.26 9.05
CA VAL A 464 6.31 31.02 7.96
C VAL A 464 6.03 30.30 6.65
N LEU A 465 5.35 30.98 5.72
CA LEU A 465 5.23 30.51 4.34
C LEU A 465 6.34 31.15 3.49
N LEU A 466 7.13 30.32 2.81
CA LEU A 466 8.02 30.75 1.75
C LEU A 466 7.23 30.79 0.45
N LEU A 467 6.96 32.00 -0.07
CA LEU A 467 6.19 32.14 -1.30
C LEU A 467 7.03 31.72 -2.51
N ASN A 468 6.43 30.96 -3.43
CA ASN A 468 7.08 30.64 -4.70
C ASN A 468 7.35 31.93 -5.49
N SER A 469 8.44 31.96 -6.25
CA SER A 469 8.78 33.14 -7.04
C SER A 469 8.03 33.23 -8.37
N THR A 470 7.63 32.09 -8.95
CA THR A 470 7.05 31.97 -10.28
C THR A 470 5.76 31.16 -10.22
N HIS A 471 4.87 31.41 -11.19
CA HIS A 471 3.67 30.58 -11.33
C HIS A 471 4.02 29.23 -11.94
N ASP A 472 3.56 28.16 -11.30
CA ASP A 472 3.50 26.86 -11.94
C ASP A 472 2.10 26.61 -12.54
N ARG A 473 1.93 25.44 -13.13
CA ARG A 473 0.67 25.02 -13.76
C ARG A 473 -0.50 24.92 -12.76
N GLU A 474 -0.20 24.61 -11.50
CA GLU A 474 -1.17 24.43 -10.42
C GLU A 474 -1.68 25.78 -9.89
N THR A 475 -0.82 26.79 -9.96
CA THR A 475 -0.98 28.10 -9.33
C THR A 475 -1.11 29.25 -10.33
N SER A 476 -1.38 28.94 -11.60
CA SER A 476 -1.57 29.96 -12.64
C SER A 476 -2.66 30.96 -12.25
N GLY A 477 -2.28 32.24 -12.14
CA GLY A 477 -3.16 33.34 -11.74
C GLY A 477 -3.50 33.41 -10.25
N PHE A 478 -2.77 32.70 -9.39
CA PHE A 478 -2.88 32.84 -7.94
C PHE A 478 -2.18 34.11 -7.47
N SER A 479 -2.72 34.82 -6.49
CA SER A 479 -1.96 35.80 -5.71
C SER A 479 -1.43 35.15 -4.43
N ALA A 480 -0.56 35.82 -3.68
CA ALA A 480 -0.10 35.34 -2.38
C ALA A 480 -1.28 34.97 -1.44
N SER A 481 -2.36 35.74 -1.46
CA SER A 481 -3.58 35.45 -0.69
C SER A 481 -4.29 34.15 -1.12
N CYS A 482 -4.17 33.75 -2.39
CA CYS A 482 -4.69 32.47 -2.88
C CYS A 482 -3.89 31.29 -2.32
N PHE A 483 -2.56 31.41 -2.19
CA PHE A 483 -1.72 30.39 -1.53
C PHE A 483 -2.14 30.20 -0.07
N VAL A 484 -2.31 31.31 0.65
CA VAL A 484 -2.77 31.30 2.04
C VAL A 484 -4.14 30.62 2.16
N THR A 485 -5.07 30.93 1.26
CA THR A 485 -6.41 30.31 1.24
C THR A 485 -6.31 28.81 0.99
N ALA A 486 -5.54 28.37 -0.01
CA ALA A 486 -5.40 26.96 -0.37
C ALA A 486 -4.77 26.14 0.77
N ILE A 487 -3.74 26.67 1.43
CA ILE A 487 -3.12 26.04 2.60
C ILE A 487 -4.11 25.97 3.76
N THR A 488 -4.84 27.06 4.02
CA THR A 488 -5.85 27.11 5.08
C THR A 488 -6.96 26.10 4.81
N ASP A 489 -7.44 25.97 3.57
CA ASP A 489 -8.49 25.02 3.19
C ASP A 489 -8.01 23.57 3.29
N ALA A 490 -6.75 23.29 2.95
CA ALA A 490 -6.15 21.97 3.13
C ALA A 490 -6.08 21.60 4.62
N LEU A 491 -5.57 22.50 5.46
CA LEU A 491 -5.43 22.29 6.91
C LEU A 491 -6.78 22.19 7.63
N ASN A 492 -7.75 23.02 7.23
CA ASN A 492 -9.11 22.95 7.75
C ASN A 492 -9.89 21.76 7.20
N ARG A 493 -9.42 21.12 6.12
CA ARG A 493 -10.17 20.11 5.38
C ARG A 493 -11.58 20.62 5.09
N THR A 494 -11.66 21.84 4.56
CA THR A 494 -12.91 22.59 4.32
C THR A 494 -13.91 21.80 3.48
N TYR A 495 -13.41 20.89 2.63
CA TYR A 495 -14.18 20.07 1.72
C TYR A 495 -13.95 18.58 2.01
N GLY A 496 -14.98 17.75 1.77
CA GLY A 496 -14.90 16.30 1.98
C GLY A 496 -15.84 15.85 3.08
N ASP A 497 -15.34 15.08 4.05
CA ASP A 497 -16.12 14.61 5.19
C ASP A 497 -16.40 15.74 6.19
N PRO A 498 -17.67 16.15 6.39
CA PRO A 498 -18.02 17.21 7.34
C PRO A 498 -17.67 16.88 8.79
N GLN A 499 -17.46 15.61 9.15
CA GLN A 499 -17.07 15.23 10.51
C GLN A 499 -15.61 15.54 10.82
N ASN A 500 -14.77 15.73 9.80
CA ASN A 500 -13.33 15.96 9.94
C ASN A 500 -12.90 17.39 9.61
N CYS A 501 -13.85 18.30 9.35
CA CYS A 501 -13.56 19.69 9.03
C CYS A 501 -13.25 20.54 10.28
N LEU A 502 -12.34 21.49 10.14
CA LEU A 502 -12.02 22.54 11.10
C LEU A 502 -12.48 23.89 10.54
N LYS A 503 -12.49 24.92 11.40
CA LYS A 503 -12.91 26.29 11.04
C LYS A 503 -11.95 27.33 11.62
N ASN A 504 -10.66 27.06 11.55
CA ASN A 504 -9.63 27.97 12.04
C ASN A 504 -9.38 29.10 11.03
N HIS A 505 -9.03 30.27 11.54
CA HIS A 505 -8.71 31.45 10.75
C HIS A 505 -7.33 31.29 10.08
N PRO A 506 -7.07 31.85 8.87
CA PRO A 506 -5.78 31.71 8.19
C PRO A 506 -4.55 32.09 9.04
N SER A 507 -4.67 33.14 9.86
CA SER A 507 -3.61 33.57 10.79
C SER A 507 -3.22 32.54 11.84
N GLN A 508 -4.08 31.55 12.13
CA GLN A 508 -3.74 30.42 12.99
C GLN A 508 -2.87 29.39 12.28
N TYR A 509 -2.76 29.43 10.95
CA TYR A 509 -1.94 28.52 10.16
C TYR A 509 -0.72 29.16 9.55
N ILE A 510 -0.81 30.43 9.15
CA ILE A 510 0.28 31.20 8.57
C ILE A 510 0.22 32.59 9.18
N ASN A 511 1.32 33.04 9.79
CA ASN A 511 1.40 34.37 10.39
C ASN A 511 2.52 35.25 9.83
N THR A 512 3.46 34.65 9.09
CA THR A 512 4.55 35.37 8.42
C THR A 512 4.68 34.85 6.99
N LEU A 513 4.89 35.76 6.03
CA LEU A 513 5.11 35.45 4.62
C LEU A 513 6.48 35.99 4.20
N LEU A 514 7.36 35.12 3.68
CA LEU A 514 8.60 35.55 3.02
C LEU A 514 8.36 35.58 1.51
N VAL A 515 8.61 36.74 0.90
CA VAL A 515 8.37 36.99 -0.52
C VAL A 515 9.71 37.25 -1.21
N PRO A 516 10.05 36.56 -2.30
CA PRO A 516 11.25 36.85 -3.06
C PRO A 516 11.05 38.17 -3.83
N LYS A 517 12.01 39.09 -3.73
CA LYS A 517 12.00 40.31 -4.55
C LYS A 517 11.98 39.95 -6.03
N ASP A 518 11.29 40.78 -6.83
CA ASP A 518 11.14 40.58 -8.27
C ASP A 518 10.42 39.28 -8.68
N GLY A 519 9.76 38.59 -7.73
CA GLY A 519 8.90 37.44 -8.02
C GLY A 519 7.68 37.81 -8.87
N GLU A 520 7.19 36.87 -9.65
CA GLU A 520 6.04 37.03 -10.54
C GLU A 520 4.69 36.97 -9.80
N ILE A 521 4.65 36.33 -8.62
CA ILE A 521 3.40 36.13 -7.88
C ILE A 521 2.91 37.46 -7.28
N PRO A 522 1.69 37.92 -7.63
CA PRO A 522 1.16 39.17 -7.09
C PRO A 522 0.97 39.12 -5.58
N VAL A 523 1.50 40.12 -4.89
CA VAL A 523 1.33 40.33 -3.44
C VAL A 523 0.43 41.54 -3.22
N ASP A 524 -0.72 41.30 -2.58
CA ASP A 524 -1.67 42.34 -2.19
C ASP A 524 -1.77 42.36 -0.67
N ASP A 525 -1.14 43.38 -0.06
CA ASP A 525 -1.07 43.54 1.39
C ASP A 525 -2.46 43.75 2.02
N GLN A 526 -3.43 44.33 1.30
CA GLN A 526 -4.79 44.50 1.84
C GLN A 526 -5.52 43.17 1.93
N CYS A 527 -5.39 42.33 0.88
CA CYS A 527 -5.96 40.98 0.89
C CYS A 527 -5.30 40.10 1.96
N LEU A 528 -3.98 40.18 2.13
CA LEU A 528 -3.25 39.44 3.15
C LEU A 528 -3.60 39.91 4.57
N ALA A 529 -3.72 41.23 4.79
CA ALA A 529 -4.17 41.80 6.06
C ALA A 529 -5.59 41.35 6.42
N ALA A 530 -6.50 41.25 5.42
CA ALA A 530 -7.85 40.72 5.64
C ALA A 530 -7.85 39.23 6.06
N GLN A 531 -6.81 38.47 5.70
CA GLN A 531 -6.57 37.10 6.16
C GLN A 531 -5.80 37.05 7.50
N GLY A 532 -5.48 38.21 8.09
CA GLY A 532 -4.75 38.34 9.35
C GLY A 532 -3.24 38.13 9.21
N ILE A 533 -2.68 38.26 8.02
CA ILE A 533 -1.24 38.19 7.75
C ILE A 533 -0.70 39.61 7.62
N PHE A 534 0.02 40.05 8.65
CA PHE A 534 0.58 41.40 8.72
C PHE A 534 2.10 41.43 8.54
N ASP A 535 2.76 40.29 8.68
CA ASP A 535 4.21 40.17 8.64
C ASP A 535 4.66 39.63 7.28
N VAL A 536 4.72 40.52 6.29
CA VAL A 536 5.16 40.22 4.92
C VAL A 536 6.57 40.79 4.72
N ILE A 537 7.55 39.91 4.56
CA ILE A 537 8.96 40.26 4.52
C ILE A 537 9.50 39.99 3.11
N ASN A 538 10.01 41.04 2.47
CA ASN A 538 10.68 40.93 1.18
C ASN A 538 12.13 40.49 1.36
N VAL A 539 12.49 39.38 0.74
CA VAL A 539 13.82 38.76 0.79
C VAL A 539 14.51 38.97 -0.56
N ASP A 540 15.80 39.28 -0.55
CA ASP A 540 16.57 39.41 -1.77
C ASP A 540 16.54 38.12 -2.60
N SER A 541 16.58 38.28 -3.92
CA SER A 541 16.47 37.19 -4.89
C SER A 541 17.63 37.22 -5.87
N ILE A 542 17.85 36.09 -6.53
CA ILE A 542 18.79 35.91 -7.64
C ILE A 542 18.03 35.36 -8.84
N HIS A 543 18.45 35.76 -10.04
CA HIS A 543 17.87 35.26 -11.27
C HIS A 543 18.66 34.04 -11.76
N ASP A 544 18.03 32.87 -11.71
CA ASP A 544 18.55 31.66 -12.33
C ASP A 544 18.09 31.58 -13.80
N PRO A 545 19.00 31.33 -14.76
CA PRO A 545 18.65 31.29 -16.19
C PRO A 545 17.70 30.15 -16.58
N LYS A 546 17.52 29.12 -15.74
CA LYS A 546 16.64 27.97 -15.99
C LYS A 546 15.33 28.06 -15.24
N VAL A 547 15.36 28.44 -13.95
CA VAL A 547 14.18 28.43 -13.07
C VAL A 547 13.57 29.81 -12.82
N GLY A 548 14.21 30.87 -13.30
CA GLY A 548 13.77 32.24 -13.10
C GLY A 548 14.21 32.80 -11.75
N VAL A 549 13.38 33.63 -11.12
CA VAL A 549 13.71 34.26 -9.84
C VAL A 549 13.69 33.21 -8.72
N ILE A 550 14.73 33.15 -7.90
CA ILE A 550 14.81 32.31 -6.71
C ILE A 550 15.31 33.14 -5.53
N PHE A 551 15.03 32.73 -4.29
CA PHE A 551 15.57 33.41 -3.11
C PHE A 551 17.10 33.40 -3.12
N ASP A 552 17.73 34.52 -2.74
CA ASP A 552 19.14 34.52 -2.39
C ASP A 552 19.34 33.68 -1.12
N PRO A 553 20.12 32.58 -1.16
CA PRO A 553 20.21 31.66 -0.02
C PRO A 553 20.68 32.32 1.28
N LYS A 554 21.61 33.28 1.19
CA LYS A 554 22.14 33.97 2.38
C LYS A 554 21.07 34.86 3.01
N SER A 555 20.39 35.63 2.17
CA SER A 555 19.32 36.54 2.60
C SER A 555 18.15 35.77 3.19
N LEU A 556 17.75 34.64 2.57
CA LEU A 556 16.69 33.77 3.09
C LEU A 556 17.04 33.19 4.46
N ILE A 557 18.26 32.67 4.63
CA ILE A 557 18.71 32.13 5.92
C ILE A 557 18.71 33.22 6.99
N GLN A 558 19.17 34.43 6.65
CA GLN A 558 19.18 35.55 7.58
C GLN A 558 17.76 35.99 7.96
N SER A 559 16.87 36.17 7.00
CA SER A 559 15.47 36.54 7.27
C SER A 559 14.74 35.50 8.13
N LEU A 560 14.98 34.20 7.88
CA LEU A 560 14.44 33.13 8.73
C LEU A 560 15.00 33.18 10.15
N ALA A 561 16.31 33.43 10.31
CA ALA A 561 16.92 33.58 11.62
C ALA A 561 16.33 34.78 12.40
N ASP A 562 16.11 35.91 11.71
CA ASP A 562 15.55 37.12 12.30
C ASP A 562 14.10 36.92 12.75
N VAL A 563 13.27 36.24 11.95
CA VAL A 563 11.88 35.91 12.28
C VAL A 563 11.81 35.07 13.55
N VAL A 564 12.68 34.08 13.68
CA VAL A 564 12.71 33.23 14.88
C VAL A 564 13.26 33.98 16.09
N ALA A 565 14.35 34.74 15.93
CA ALA A 565 14.94 35.53 17.02
C ALA A 565 13.95 36.56 17.61
N THR A 566 13.18 37.21 16.74
CA THR A 566 12.15 38.19 17.14
C THR A 566 11.05 37.54 17.97
N HIS A 567 10.66 36.31 17.64
CA HIS A 567 9.66 35.56 18.41
C HIS A 567 10.18 35.12 19.79
N MET A 568 11.44 34.68 19.88
CA MET A 568 12.05 34.32 21.17
C MET A 568 12.17 35.52 22.12
N SER A 569 12.51 36.70 21.58
CA SER A 569 12.64 37.92 22.39
C SER A 569 11.29 38.50 22.88
N THR A 570 10.20 38.26 22.15
CA THR A 570 8.84 38.69 22.54
C THR A 570 8.26 37.81 23.65
N ASN A 571 8.44 36.48 23.56
CA ASN A 571 8.01 35.55 24.62
C ASN A 571 8.75 35.77 25.95
N VAL A 572 10.04 36.16 25.92
CA VAL A 572 10.81 36.47 27.15
C VAL A 572 10.34 37.77 27.83
N LYS A 573 9.73 38.71 27.08
CA LYS A 573 9.19 39.95 27.65
C LYS A 573 7.80 39.80 28.25
N GLU A 574 7.02 38.78 27.88
CA GLU A 574 5.70 38.51 28.47
C GLU A 574 5.78 37.65 29.75
N LEU A 575 6.95 37.09 30.06
CA LEU A 575 7.23 36.27 31.25
C LEU A 575 7.93 37.02 32.39
N ASN A 576 8.24 38.31 32.20
CA ASN A 576 8.72 39.24 33.23
C ASN A 576 7.68 40.34 33.44
#